data_AF-A0A6N7PQK6-F1
#
_entry.id   AF-A0A6N7PQK6-F1
#
_cell.length_a   1.000
_cell.length_b   1.000
_cell.length_c   1.000
_cell.angle_alpha   90.00
_cell.angle_beta   90.00
_cell.angle_gamma   90.00
#
_symmetry.space_group_name_H-M   'P 1'
#
loop_
_entity.id
_entity.type
_entity.pdbx_description
1 polymer ?
#
loop_
_entity_poly.entity_id
_entity_poly.type
_entity_poly.pdbx_seq_one_letter_code
_entity_poly.pdbx_strand_id
1 'polypeptide(L)' 'MKQAFLAPIAESPLLLLPLSALFLFLAVFAGWVIRTYSKRPEAYADVAALPLCDDAGRNRAPNTHRR' A
#
# COMPACT_ATOMS: atom_id res chain seq x y z
N MET A 1 -36.01 4.78 -9.42
CA MET A 1 -34.99 3.83 -9.92
C MET A 1 -33.98 3.40 -8.84
N LYS A 2 -34.40 3.10 -7.59
CA LYS A 2 -33.52 2.55 -6.53
C LYS A 2 -33.88 1.11 -6.13
N GLN A 3 -35.04 0.62 -6.59
CA GLN A 3 -35.61 -0.65 -6.14
C GLN A 3 -35.25 -1.85 -7.02
N ALA A 4 -34.88 -1.64 -8.29
CA ALA A 4 -34.52 -2.74 -9.19
C ALA A 4 -33.21 -3.45 -8.82
N PHE A 5 -32.31 -2.78 -8.09
CA PHE A 5 -31.04 -3.36 -7.65
C PHE A 5 -31.16 -4.27 -6.42
N LEU A 6 -32.23 -4.15 -5.64
CA LEU A 6 -32.43 -4.93 -4.40
C LEU A 6 -33.29 -6.18 -4.62
N ALA A 7 -34.07 -6.24 -5.71
CA ALA A 7 -34.91 -7.39 -6.04
C ALA A 7 -34.14 -8.71 -6.23
N PRO A 8 -32.96 -8.76 -6.89
CA PRO A 8 -32.21 -10.02 -7.07
C PRO A 8 -31.58 -10.57 -5.78
N ILE A 9 -31.36 -9.71 -4.77
CA ILE A 9 -30.72 -10.09 -3.50
C ILE A 9 -31.74 -10.82 -2.60
N ALA A 10 -33.03 -10.51 -2.75
CA ALA A 10 -34.10 -11.17 -2.00
C ALA A 10 -34.39 -12.60 -2.50
N GLU A 11 -34.14 -12.88 -3.79
CA GLU A 11 -34.40 -14.20 -4.41
C GLU A 11 -33.22 -15.18 -4.31
N SER A 12 -32.01 -14.69 -4.03
CA SER A 12 -30.81 -15.54 -3.99
C SER A 12 -30.04 -15.37 -2.67
N PRO A 13 -30.46 -16.07 -1.60
CA PRO A 13 -29.76 -16.05 -0.30
C PRO A 13 -28.30 -16.52 -0.41
N LEU A 14 -27.94 -17.22 -1.50
CA LEU A 14 -26.57 -17.62 -1.81
C LEU A 14 -25.60 -16.44 -2.02
N LEU A 15 -26.10 -15.26 -2.43
CA LEU A 15 -25.26 -14.08 -2.67
C LEU A 15 -24.95 -13.28 -1.40
N LEU A 16 -25.67 -13.52 -0.30
CA LEU A 16 -25.46 -12.81 0.96
C LEU A 16 -24.10 -13.16 1.59
N LEU A 17 -23.72 -14.44 1.53
CA LEU A 17 -22.46 -14.95 2.06
C LEU A 17 -21.22 -14.34 1.38
N PRO A 18 -21.07 -14.34 0.04
CA PRO A 18 -19.91 -13.74 -0.61
C PRO A 18 -19.87 -12.22 -0.45
N LEU A 19 -21.02 -11.52 -0.42
CA LEU A 19 -21.04 -10.06 -0.19
C LEU A 19 -20.58 -9.70 1.22
N SER A 20 -21.09 -10.42 2.24
CA SER A 20 -20.68 -10.20 3.64
C SER A 20 -19.21 -10.55 3.86
N ALA A 21 -18.72 -11.63 3.24
CA ALA A 21 -17.30 -11.99 3.27
C ALA A 21 -16.42 -10.90 2.63
N LEU A 22 -16.82 -10.39 1.46
CA LEU A 22 -16.12 -9.29 0.79
C LEU A 22 -16.11 -8.02 1.64
N PHE A 23 -17.26 -7.68 2.24
CA PHE A 23 -17.36 -6.53 3.13
C PHE A 23 -16.45 -6.66 4.36
N LEU A 24 -16.46 -7.83 5.02
CA LEU A 24 -15.61 -8.10 6.17
C LEU A 24 -14.13 -8.04 5.79
N PHE A 25 -13.76 -8.61 4.64
CA PHE A 25 -12.41 -8.54 4.11
C PHE A 25 -11.96 -7.09 3.92
N LEU A 26 -12.77 -6.27 3.26
CA LEU A 26 -12.47 -4.85 3.04
C LEU A 26 -12.36 -4.07 4.36
N ALA A 27 -13.23 -4.34 5.32
CA ALA A 27 -13.20 -3.68 6.62
C ALA A 27 -11.92 -4.00 7.40
N VAL A 28 -11.53 -5.28 7.47
CA VAL A 28 -10.29 -5.72 8.12
C VAL A 28 -9.07 -5.18 7.39
N PHE A 29 -9.06 -5.28 6.06
CA PHE A 29 -7.97 -4.78 5.22
C PHE A 29 -7.77 -3.28 5.38
N ALA A 30 -8.85 -2.49 5.28
CA ALA A 30 -8.79 -1.04 5.47
C ALA A 30 -8.33 -0.68 6.89
N GLY A 31 -8.84 -1.37 7.91
CA GLY A 31 -8.39 -1.18 9.29
C GLY A 31 -6.90 -1.44 9.46
N TRP A 32 -6.37 -2.49 8.81
CA TRP A 32 -4.96 -2.82 8.84
C TRP A 32 -4.10 -1.83 8.06
N VAL A 33 -4.53 -1.42 6.87
CA VAL A 33 -3.87 -0.38 6.06
C VAL A 33 -3.79 0.92 6.84
N ILE A 34 -4.92 1.39 7.39
CA ILE A 34 -4.95 2.60 8.22
C ILE A 34 -4.01 2.43 9.41
N ARG A 35 -4.09 1.33 10.15
CA ARG A 35 -3.19 1.09 11.30
C ARG A 35 -1.71 1.12 10.90
N THR A 36 -1.36 0.57 9.75
CA THR A 36 0.02 0.48 9.26
C THR A 36 0.53 1.84 8.78
N TYR A 37 -0.27 2.55 7.97
CA TYR A 37 0.13 3.79 7.31
C TYR A 37 -0.25 5.06 8.07
N SER A 38 -1.06 4.98 9.14
CA SER A 38 -1.30 6.11 10.05
C SER A 38 -0.12 6.39 10.98
N LYS A 39 0.91 5.54 11.01
CA LYS A 39 2.17 5.88 11.68
C LYS A 39 2.84 6.99 10.87
N ARG A 40 3.03 8.14 11.51
CA ARG A 40 3.45 9.40 10.88
C ARG A 40 4.74 9.24 10.05
N PRO A 41 4.86 9.97 8.93
CA PRO A 41 6.08 10.02 8.11
C PRO A 41 7.30 10.49 8.90
N GLU A 42 7.11 11.20 10.01
CA GLU A 42 8.16 11.59 10.95
C GLU A 42 8.97 10.39 11.48
N ALA A 43 8.33 9.23 11.70
CA ALA A 43 9.02 8.01 12.14
C ALA A 43 9.87 7.35 11.04
N TYR A 44 9.65 7.75 9.78
CA TYR A 44 10.40 7.28 8.62
C TYR A 44 11.41 8.32 8.12
N ALA A 45 11.41 9.54 8.68
CA ALA A 45 12.35 10.59 8.33
C ALA A 45 13.79 10.18 8.66
N ASP A 46 14.01 9.54 9.80
CA ASP A 46 15.35 9.03 10.19
C ASP A 46 15.83 7.90 9.27
N VAL A 47 14.91 7.05 8.77
CA VAL A 47 15.24 5.95 7.84
C VAL A 47 15.49 6.47 6.43
N ALA A 48 14.73 7.47 5.98
CA ALA A 48 14.92 8.14 4.69
C ALA A 48 16.12 9.10 4.67
N ALA A 49 16.56 9.57 5.84
CA ALA A 49 17.78 10.35 6.01
C ALA A 49 19.05 9.49 6.04
N LEU A 50 18.94 8.16 6.08
CA LEU A 50 20.10 7.33 5.77
C LEU A 50 20.53 7.67 4.33
N PRO A 51 21.82 7.93 4.10
CA PRO A 51 22.33 8.05 2.75
C PRO A 51 22.06 6.70 2.08
N LEU A 52 21.01 6.65 1.26
CA LEU A 52 20.88 5.63 0.25
C LEU A 52 22.18 5.75 -0.53
N CYS A 53 23.03 4.72 -0.43
CA CYS A 53 24.21 4.57 -1.27
C CYS A 53 23.73 4.38 -2.71
N ASP A 54 23.11 5.42 -3.29
CA ASP A 54 22.93 5.60 -4.71
C ASP A 54 24.35 5.66 -5.27
N ASP A 55 24.74 4.51 -5.81
CA ASP A 55 25.92 4.33 -6.63
C ASP A 55 27.18 4.98 -6.06
N ALA A 56 27.75 4.29 -5.06
CA ALA A 56 29.20 4.18 -4.94
C ALA A 56 29.80 3.42 -6.16
N GLY A 57 29.46 3.87 -7.37
CA GLY A 57 30.07 3.52 -8.64
C GLY A 57 31.44 4.16 -8.73
N ARG A 58 32.35 3.62 -7.92
CA ARG A 58 33.76 3.29 -8.16
C ARG A 58 34.44 3.75 -9.46
N ASN A 59 34.29 5.01 -9.88
CA ASN A 59 35.12 5.61 -10.93
C ASN A 59 36.02 6.70 -10.35
N ARG A 60 36.70 6.37 -9.24
CA ARG A 60 38.01 6.98 -8.95
C ARG A 60 39.05 6.28 -9.82
N ALA A 61 39.38 6.88 -10.96
CA ALA A 61 40.69 6.73 -11.55
C ALA A 61 41.33 8.13 -11.57
N PRO A 62 42.29 8.44 -10.67
CA PRO A 62 43.08 9.65 -10.79
C PRO A 62 44.02 9.47 -11.97
N ASN A 63 43.66 10.01 -13.13
CA ASN A 63 44.56 10.03 -14.28
C ASN A 63 45.65 11.07 -14.01
N THR A 64 46.73 10.59 -13.41
CA THR A 64 47.99 11.30 -13.26
C THR A 64 48.64 11.39 -14.63
N HIS A 65 48.38 12.49 -15.36
CA HIS A 65 49.27 12.89 -16.44
C HIS A 65 49.72 14.33 -16.25
N ARG A 66 50.76 14.43 -15.43
CA ARG A 66 51.82 15.42 -15.55
C ARG A 66 52.49 15.21 -16.90
N ARG A 67 52.44 16.20 -17.79
CA ARG A 67 53.56 16.70 -18.62
C ARG A 67 53.09 17.89 -19.43
#